data_AF-A0A9X3S2M4-F1
#
_entry.id   AF-A0A9X3S2M4-F1
#
_cell.length_a   1.000
_cell.length_b   1.000
_cell.length_c   1.000
_cell.angle_alpha   90.00
_cell.angle_beta   90.00
_cell.angle_gamma   90.00
#
_symmetry.space_group_name_H-M   'P 1'
#
loop_
_entity.id
_entity.type
_entity.pdbx_description
1 polymer ?
#
loop_
_entity_poly.entity_id
_entity_poly.type
_entity_poly.pdbx_seq_one_letter_code
_entity_poly.pdbx_strand_id
1 'polypeptide(L)'
;MPPAARGHQTLSTYISARFDEFSRSQKDVAQYVVDHLDEVAFHTAEELARRANTSSSTVVRFSQALGFEGFPELQEAAREEYRHHHRTAKTPETATPLFSLDQSPFEQAVAADHVNVEDTARRVSRSEVDGAIEAIAAAERILIAGTDQMAFFASYLRHLLMLLDVRAEIAASPSQEALSRLGRIDERTLVIGLSAGRPHPLVVRAMKIARHRRAATLAIVDATLSDVSKLSERTLYYSSNSPAFVRSHTGLLSILQALAYGVYARDTASYDDRIRAFRLK
;
A
#
# COMPACT_ATOMS: atom_id res chain seq x y z
N MET A 1 -9.87 -7.82 27.59
CA MET A 1 -8.98 -6.95 28.38
C MET A 1 -7.87 -6.49 27.45
N PRO A 2 -7.61 -5.18 27.35
CA PRO A 2 -6.63 -4.60 26.44
C PRO A 2 -5.19 -5.10 26.69
N PRO A 3 -4.27 -4.92 25.73
CA PRO A 3 -2.89 -5.43 25.81
C PRO A 3 -2.11 -4.93 27.04
N ALA A 4 -2.43 -3.75 27.57
CA ALA A 4 -1.87 -3.25 28.85
C ALA A 4 -2.10 -4.23 30.04
N ALA A 5 -3.08 -5.14 29.94
CA ALA A 5 -3.37 -6.17 30.93
C ALA A 5 -2.81 -7.57 30.59
N ARG A 6 -2.20 -7.76 29.41
CA ARG A 6 -1.59 -9.03 28.97
C ARG A 6 -0.15 -8.75 28.54
N GLY A 7 0.79 -8.94 29.45
CA GLY A 7 2.17 -8.47 29.37
C GLY A 7 3.09 -8.98 28.24
N HIS A 8 2.59 -9.33 27.04
CA HIS A 8 3.43 -9.71 25.89
C HIS A 8 2.85 -9.39 24.50
N GLN A 9 1.67 -8.76 24.37
CA GLN A 9 1.07 -8.47 23.05
C GLN A 9 1.11 -6.97 22.75
N THR A 10 1.64 -6.59 21.58
CA THR A 10 1.65 -5.18 21.13
C THR A 10 0.24 -4.74 20.71
N LEU A 11 -0.04 -3.43 20.76
CA LEU A 11 -1.32 -2.86 20.31
C LEU A 11 -1.58 -3.23 18.85
N SER A 12 -0.57 -3.11 17.98
CA SER A 12 -0.70 -3.47 16.56
C SER A 12 -1.10 -4.92 16.38
N THR A 13 -0.44 -5.85 17.09
CA THR A 13 -0.76 -7.29 17.02
C THR A 13 -2.16 -7.59 17.55
N TYR A 14 -2.59 -6.89 18.61
CA TYR A 14 -3.93 -7.02 19.17
C TYR A 14 -5.03 -6.53 18.21
N ILE A 15 -4.80 -5.40 17.54
CA ILE A 15 -5.71 -4.85 16.53
C ILE A 15 -5.79 -5.79 15.32
N SER A 16 -4.65 -6.25 14.79
CA SER A 16 -4.62 -7.14 13.62
C SER A 16 -5.36 -8.45 13.88
N ALA A 17 -5.22 -9.04 15.07
CA ALA A 17 -5.88 -10.31 15.42
C ALA A 17 -7.42 -10.20 15.45
N ARG A 18 -7.96 -9.02 15.77
CA ARG A 18 -9.40 -8.76 15.87
C ARG A 18 -9.94 -8.00 14.66
N PHE A 19 -9.11 -7.76 13.64
CA PHE A 19 -9.45 -6.88 12.53
C PHE A 19 -10.77 -7.26 11.87
N ASP A 20 -11.01 -8.56 11.67
CA ASP A 20 -12.19 -9.07 10.99
C ASP A 20 -13.49 -8.95 11.80
N GLU A 21 -13.41 -8.72 13.12
CA GLU A 21 -14.57 -8.48 14.01
C GLU A 21 -15.10 -7.05 13.90
N PHE A 22 -14.29 -6.11 13.38
CA PHE A 22 -14.63 -4.70 13.38
C PHE A 22 -15.65 -4.33 12.29
N SER A 23 -16.51 -3.36 12.61
CA SER A 23 -17.39 -2.75 11.62
C SER A 23 -16.59 -2.04 10.53
N ARG A 24 -17.26 -1.68 9.44
CA ARG A 24 -16.64 -1.00 8.29
C ARG A 24 -15.79 0.18 8.75
N SER A 25 -16.37 1.19 9.38
CA SER A 25 -15.64 2.40 9.78
C SER A 25 -14.58 2.16 10.87
N GLN A 26 -14.74 1.13 11.72
CA GLN A 26 -13.72 0.73 12.68
C GLN A 26 -12.50 0.09 12.01
N LYS A 27 -12.68 -0.67 10.91
CA LYS A 27 -11.55 -1.21 10.13
C LYS A 27 -10.67 -0.09 9.55
N ASP A 28 -11.26 1.05 9.16
CA ASP A 28 -10.46 2.19 8.67
C ASP A 28 -9.56 2.76 9.78
N VAL A 29 -10.10 2.89 11.00
CA VAL A 29 -9.31 3.34 12.17
C VAL A 29 -8.25 2.32 12.53
N ALA A 30 -8.62 1.04 12.61
CA ALA A 30 -7.71 -0.06 12.90
C ALA A 30 -6.53 -0.10 11.93
N GLN A 31 -6.81 0.02 10.64
CA GLN A 31 -5.80 0.05 9.59
C GLN A 31 -4.84 1.23 9.79
N TYR A 32 -5.39 2.43 10.00
CA TYR A 32 -4.56 3.62 10.20
C TYR A 32 -3.65 3.49 11.43
N VAL A 33 -4.17 2.97 12.55
CA VAL A 33 -3.39 2.79 13.78
C VAL A 33 -2.24 1.82 13.58
N VAL A 34 -2.46 0.72 12.85
CA VAL A 34 -1.40 -0.27 12.56
C VAL A 34 -0.37 0.29 11.57
N ASP A 35 -0.82 1.03 10.54
CA ASP A 35 0.07 1.53 9.50
C ASP A 35 0.88 2.77 9.92
N HIS A 36 0.37 3.56 10.88
CA HIS A 36 0.93 4.85 11.28
C HIS A 36 1.05 4.99 12.80
N LEU A 37 1.42 3.90 13.48
CA LEU A 37 1.54 3.84 14.94
C LEU A 37 2.36 5.01 15.52
N ASP A 38 3.47 5.33 14.85
CA ASP A 38 4.40 6.39 15.24
C ASP A 38 3.75 7.77 15.26
N GLU A 39 2.77 8.01 14.39
CA GLU A 39 2.02 9.27 14.35
C GLU A 39 0.85 9.25 15.33
N VAL A 40 0.13 8.12 15.44
CA VAL A 40 -1.03 7.96 16.32
C VAL A 40 -0.69 8.22 17.78
N ALA A 41 0.52 7.86 18.20
CA ALA A 41 1.06 8.18 19.51
C ALA A 41 0.96 9.68 19.88
N PHE A 42 0.90 10.59 18.90
CA PHE A 42 0.90 12.03 19.12
C PHE A 42 -0.37 12.74 18.60
N HIS A 43 -1.27 12.02 17.92
CA HIS A 43 -2.49 12.61 17.37
C HIS A 43 -3.60 12.85 18.38
N THR A 44 -4.40 13.88 18.17
CA THR A 44 -5.71 13.99 18.82
C THR A 44 -6.72 13.00 18.21
N ALA A 45 -7.83 12.73 18.91
CA ALA A 45 -8.90 11.88 18.38
C ALA A 45 -9.46 12.43 17.05
N GLU A 46 -9.50 13.75 16.90
CA GLU A 46 -9.97 14.43 15.70
C GLU A 46 -8.98 14.32 14.54
N GLU A 47 -7.67 14.44 14.81
CA GLU A 47 -6.64 14.21 13.82
C GLU A 47 -6.64 12.76 13.30
N LEU A 48 -6.70 11.79 14.21
CA LEU A 48 -6.82 10.38 13.84
C LEU A 48 -8.09 10.14 13.02
N ALA A 49 -9.23 10.71 13.43
CA ALA A 49 -10.47 10.58 12.69
C ALA A 49 -10.34 11.11 11.26
N ARG A 50 -9.74 12.30 11.10
CA ARG A 50 -9.52 12.91 9.79
C ARG A 50 -8.62 12.05 8.91
N ARG A 51 -7.47 11.58 9.44
CA ARG A 51 -6.51 10.79 8.66
C ARG A 51 -7.00 9.37 8.33
N ALA A 52 -7.81 8.78 9.21
CA ALA A 52 -8.52 7.52 8.94
C ALA A 52 -9.81 7.71 8.11
N ASN A 53 -10.13 8.93 7.65
CA ASN A 53 -11.33 9.28 6.91
C ASN A 53 -12.64 8.82 7.61
N THR A 54 -12.75 9.14 8.90
CA THR A 54 -13.88 8.78 9.76
C THR A 54 -14.26 9.92 10.71
N SER A 55 -15.18 9.65 11.64
CA SER A 55 -15.59 10.60 12.69
C SER A 55 -14.87 10.36 14.02
N SER A 56 -14.67 11.40 14.83
CA SER A 56 -14.12 11.26 16.20
C SER A 56 -14.95 10.31 17.07
N SER A 57 -16.27 10.28 16.88
CA SER A 57 -17.16 9.31 17.53
C SER A 57 -16.88 7.86 17.13
N THR A 58 -16.39 7.62 15.92
CA THR A 58 -15.95 6.28 15.47
C THR A 58 -14.63 5.90 16.12
N VAL A 59 -13.68 6.82 16.27
CA VAL A 59 -12.41 6.58 16.98
C VAL A 59 -12.66 6.19 18.45
N VAL A 60 -13.57 6.90 19.13
CA VAL A 60 -13.93 6.57 20.51
C VAL A 60 -14.61 5.19 20.60
N ARG A 61 -15.60 4.90 19.73
CA ARG A 61 -16.26 3.59 19.68
C ARG A 61 -15.31 2.46 19.30
N PHE A 62 -14.31 2.71 18.47
CA PHE A 62 -13.25 1.75 18.14
C PHE A 62 -12.41 1.42 19.37
N SER A 63 -11.98 2.44 20.11
CA SER A 63 -11.22 2.27 21.36
C SER A 63 -12.01 1.45 22.38
N GLN A 64 -13.30 1.74 22.53
CA GLN A 64 -14.20 0.99 23.42
C GLN A 64 -14.43 -0.46 22.94
N ALA A 65 -14.56 -0.69 21.63
CA ALA A 65 -14.70 -2.04 21.07
C ALA A 65 -13.45 -2.91 21.27
N LEU A 66 -12.28 -2.30 21.42
CA LEU A 66 -11.03 -2.97 21.79
C LEU A 66 -10.93 -3.27 23.30
N GLY A 67 -11.81 -2.67 24.11
CA GLY A 67 -11.87 -2.83 25.56
C GLY A 67 -11.13 -1.74 26.34
N PHE A 68 -10.79 -0.61 25.70
CA PHE A 68 -10.27 0.58 26.38
C PHE A 68 -11.42 1.48 26.86
N GLU A 69 -11.21 2.27 27.90
CA GLU A 69 -12.19 3.26 28.41
C GLU A 69 -12.49 4.35 27.36
N GLY A 70 -11.50 4.68 26.53
CA GLY A 70 -11.64 5.65 25.45
C GLY A 70 -10.35 5.81 24.63
N PHE A 71 -10.34 6.82 23.76
CA PHE A 71 -9.17 7.11 22.92
C PHE A 71 -7.88 7.41 23.69
N PRO A 72 -7.88 8.16 24.82
CA PRO A 72 -6.64 8.44 25.55
C PRO A 72 -5.90 7.19 26.02
N GLU A 73 -6.61 6.15 26.43
CA GLU A 73 -5.98 4.89 26.87
C GLU A 73 -5.43 4.09 25.67
N LEU A 74 -6.14 4.08 24.53
CA LEU A 74 -5.62 3.52 23.28
C LEU A 74 -4.36 4.27 22.81
N GLN A 75 -4.35 5.60 22.91
CA GLN A 75 -3.20 6.43 22.56
C GLN A 75 -1.99 6.12 23.46
N GLU A 76 -2.23 5.89 24.76
CA GLU A 76 -1.15 5.52 25.66
C GLU A 76 -0.56 4.14 25.31
N ALA A 77 -1.40 3.16 24.98
CA ALA A 77 -0.93 1.86 24.48
C ALA A 77 -0.11 2.00 23.18
N ALA A 78 -0.50 2.91 22.27
CA ALA A 78 0.26 3.21 21.07
C ALA A 78 1.62 3.85 21.40
N ARG A 79 1.67 4.79 22.37
CA ARG A 79 2.92 5.41 22.86
C ARG A 79 3.85 4.40 23.50
N GLU A 80 3.33 3.44 24.25
CA GLU A 80 4.13 2.37 24.86
C GLU A 80 4.80 1.52 23.79
N GLU A 81 4.04 1.04 22.80
CA GLU A 81 4.59 0.26 21.67
C GLU A 81 5.61 1.09 20.87
N TYR A 82 5.31 2.36 20.58
CA TYR A 82 6.22 3.30 19.94
C TYR A 82 7.56 3.41 20.68
N ARG A 83 7.53 3.63 22.01
CA ARG A 83 8.74 3.73 22.85
C ARG A 83 9.54 2.43 22.83
N HIS A 84 8.87 1.28 22.80
CA HIS A 84 9.55 -0.01 22.72
C HIS A 84 10.27 -0.21 21.39
N HIS A 85 9.65 0.13 20.25
CA HIS A 85 10.30 0.08 18.94
C HIS A 85 11.49 1.04 18.82
N HIS A 86 11.38 2.26 19.37
CA HIS A 86 12.41 3.29 19.28
C HIS A 86 13.56 3.13 20.29
N ARG A 87 13.37 2.34 21.35
CA ARG A 87 14.49 1.93 22.24
C ARG A 87 15.46 0.98 21.55
N THR A 88 15.02 0.27 20.51
CA THR A 88 15.83 -0.70 19.75
C THR A 88 16.34 -0.16 18.41
N ALA A 89 15.72 0.90 17.86
CA ALA A 89 16.14 1.53 16.62
C ALA A 89 17.10 2.70 16.92
N LYS A 90 18.22 2.80 16.20
CA LYS A 90 19.03 4.04 16.17
C LYS A 90 18.09 5.18 15.79
N THR A 91 18.12 6.27 16.56
CA THR A 91 17.38 7.51 16.32
C THR A 91 17.37 7.82 14.82
N PRO A 92 16.20 8.01 14.19
CA PRO A 92 16.19 8.48 12.81
C PRO A 92 16.95 9.80 12.80
N GLU A 93 17.97 9.92 11.96
CA GLU A 93 18.49 11.23 11.60
C GLU A 93 17.29 12.07 11.22
N THR A 94 16.97 13.07 12.04
CA THR A 94 15.84 13.97 11.83
C THR A 94 15.96 14.50 10.41
N ALA A 95 15.10 13.99 9.52
CA ALA A 95 15.05 14.44 8.14
C ALA A 95 14.87 15.94 8.17
N THR A 96 15.79 16.66 7.53
CA THR A 96 15.70 18.12 7.44
C THR A 96 14.39 18.45 6.74
N PRO A 97 13.49 19.23 7.36
CA PRO A 97 12.19 19.52 6.77
C PRO A 97 12.39 20.22 5.42
N LEU A 98 11.63 19.78 4.41
CA LEU A 98 11.75 20.27 3.04
C LEU A 98 11.45 21.76 2.90
N PHE A 99 10.58 22.29 3.77
CA PHE A 99 10.19 23.68 3.85
C PHE A 99 10.31 24.20 5.28
N SER A 100 10.26 25.53 5.44
CA SER A 100 10.15 26.21 6.75
C SER A 100 8.91 25.79 7.53
N LEU A 101 8.82 26.19 8.81
CA LEU A 101 7.65 25.91 9.66
C LEU A 101 6.37 26.63 9.20
N ASP A 102 6.51 27.83 8.63
CA ASP A 102 5.40 28.53 7.98
C ASP A 102 5.26 27.98 6.56
N GLN A 103 4.23 27.15 6.34
CA GLN A 103 4.00 26.44 5.09
C GLN A 103 2.63 26.78 4.53
N SER A 104 2.59 27.15 3.26
CA SER A 104 1.37 27.20 2.47
C SER A 104 0.74 25.79 2.31
N PRO A 105 -0.57 25.68 2.02
CA PRO A 105 -1.20 24.37 1.79
C PRO A 105 -0.55 23.54 0.68
N PHE A 106 0.03 24.20 -0.34
CA PHE A 106 0.78 23.52 -1.40
C PHE A 106 2.08 22.92 -0.86
N GLU A 107 2.86 23.68 -0.10
CA GLU A 107 4.12 23.20 0.50
C GLU A 107 3.86 22.05 1.47
N GLN A 108 2.77 22.11 2.24
CA GLN A 108 2.37 21.00 3.12
C GLN A 108 2.07 19.71 2.33
N ALA A 109 1.37 19.83 1.20
CA ALA A 109 1.08 18.67 0.34
C ALA A 109 2.36 18.07 -0.26
N VAL A 110 3.27 18.90 -0.76
CA VAL A 110 4.56 18.46 -1.31
C VAL A 110 5.47 17.86 -0.24
N ALA A 111 5.50 18.43 0.97
CA ALA A 111 6.24 17.88 2.10
C ALA A 111 5.71 16.49 2.49
N ALA A 112 4.39 16.31 2.52
CA ALA A 112 3.79 15.00 2.78
C ALA A 112 4.17 13.97 1.71
N ASP A 113 4.18 14.36 0.43
CA ASP A 113 4.62 13.51 -0.66
C ASP A 113 6.09 13.11 -0.54
N HIS A 114 6.97 14.04 -0.14
CA HIS A 114 8.37 13.76 0.13
C HIS A 114 8.53 12.70 1.22
N VAL A 115 7.85 12.87 2.36
CA VAL A 115 7.86 11.89 3.46
C VAL A 115 7.30 10.54 3.00
N ASN A 116 6.21 10.52 2.21
CA ASN A 116 5.65 9.27 1.69
C ASN A 116 6.66 8.47 0.85
N VAL A 117 7.46 9.14 0.03
CA VAL A 117 8.49 8.47 -0.78
C VAL A 117 9.59 7.91 0.12
N GLU A 118 10.06 8.67 1.11
CA GLU A 118 11.05 8.18 2.07
C GLU A 118 10.55 6.98 2.87
N ASP A 119 9.33 7.06 3.41
CA ASP A 119 8.73 5.97 4.17
C ASP A 119 8.48 4.74 3.30
N THR A 120 8.05 4.93 2.05
CA THR A 120 7.92 3.83 1.09
C THR A 120 9.27 3.14 0.89
N ALA A 121 10.35 3.90 0.67
CA ALA A 121 11.69 3.33 0.50
C ALA A 121 12.19 2.59 1.75
N ARG A 122 11.81 3.04 2.95
CA ARG A 122 12.17 2.37 4.22
C ARG A 122 11.36 1.09 4.48
N ARG A 123 10.10 1.04 4.02
CA ARG A 123 9.18 -0.10 4.26
C ARG A 123 9.42 -1.27 3.33
N VAL A 124 9.87 -1.02 2.11
CA VAL A 124 10.04 -2.09 1.13
C VAL A 124 11.45 -2.67 1.24
N SER A 125 11.56 -3.98 1.50
CA SER A 125 12.85 -4.67 1.54
C SER A 125 13.40 -4.95 0.14
N ARG A 126 14.72 -5.00 0.01
CA ARG A 126 15.38 -5.38 -1.24
C ARG A 126 14.90 -6.72 -1.79
N SER A 127 14.70 -7.72 -0.93
CA SER A 127 14.21 -9.04 -1.32
C SER A 127 12.80 -9.01 -1.89
N GLU A 128 11.91 -8.17 -1.35
CA GLU A 128 10.55 -8.01 -1.87
C GLU A 128 10.57 -7.36 -3.25
N VAL A 129 11.38 -6.31 -3.42
CA VAL A 129 11.55 -5.63 -4.72
C VAL A 129 12.14 -6.58 -5.75
N ASP A 130 13.25 -7.26 -5.43
CA ASP A 130 13.93 -8.18 -6.35
C ASP A 130 12.99 -9.33 -6.77
N GLY A 131 12.22 -9.88 -5.82
CA GLY A 131 11.23 -10.92 -6.10
C GLY A 131 10.05 -10.43 -6.96
N ALA A 132 9.63 -9.17 -6.81
CA ALA A 132 8.60 -8.58 -7.66
C ALA A 132 9.12 -8.32 -9.09
N ILE A 133 10.35 -7.81 -9.24
CA ILE A 133 11.02 -7.63 -10.53
C ILE A 133 11.16 -8.97 -11.25
N GLU A 134 11.61 -10.02 -10.55
CA GLU A 134 11.73 -11.36 -11.11
C GLU A 134 10.39 -11.91 -11.59
N ALA A 135 9.33 -11.76 -10.77
CA ALA A 135 8.00 -12.20 -11.15
C ALA A 135 7.50 -11.48 -12.42
N ILE A 136 7.75 -10.17 -12.55
CA ILE A 136 7.38 -9.40 -13.74
C ILE A 136 8.18 -9.86 -14.97
N ALA A 137 9.50 -10.05 -14.82
CA ALA A 137 10.37 -10.43 -15.93
C ALA A 137 10.14 -11.87 -16.42
N ALA A 138 9.74 -12.79 -15.53
CA ALA A 138 9.50 -14.19 -15.86
C ALA A 138 8.07 -14.47 -16.38
N ALA A 139 7.13 -13.52 -16.24
CA ALA A 139 5.75 -13.72 -16.61
C ALA A 139 5.54 -13.67 -18.13
N GLU A 140 4.83 -14.65 -18.68
CA GLU A 140 4.44 -14.61 -20.09
C GLU A 140 3.27 -13.68 -20.36
N ARG A 141 2.38 -13.55 -19.37
CA ARG A 141 1.24 -12.64 -19.41
C ARG A 141 1.12 -11.94 -18.08
N ILE A 142 0.89 -10.63 -18.13
CA ILE A 142 0.59 -9.84 -16.94
C ILE A 142 -0.84 -9.33 -17.03
N LEU A 143 -1.62 -9.51 -15.97
CA LEU A 143 -2.93 -8.87 -15.80
C LEU A 143 -2.86 -7.92 -14.61
N ILE A 144 -3.06 -6.63 -14.88
CA ILE A 144 -3.06 -5.58 -13.85
C ILE A 144 -4.50 -5.24 -13.51
N ALA A 145 -4.92 -5.54 -12.28
CA ALA A 145 -6.25 -5.23 -11.76
C ALA A 145 -6.20 -3.98 -10.88
N GLY A 146 -6.93 -2.94 -11.26
CA GLY A 146 -7.01 -1.68 -10.52
C GLY A 146 -8.13 -0.81 -11.08
N THR A 147 -9.04 -0.34 -10.23
CA THR A 147 -10.22 0.45 -10.62
C THR A 147 -10.10 1.90 -10.17
N ASP A 148 -10.97 2.77 -10.67
CA ASP A 148 -11.02 4.19 -10.29
C ASP A 148 -9.65 4.88 -10.48
N GLN A 149 -9.08 5.49 -9.44
CA GLN A 149 -7.73 6.07 -9.49
C GLN A 149 -6.65 5.03 -9.82
N MET A 150 -6.82 3.77 -9.40
CA MET A 150 -5.86 2.70 -9.69
C MET A 150 -5.86 2.30 -11.16
N ALA A 151 -6.93 2.58 -11.91
CA ALA A 151 -6.96 2.33 -13.35
C ALA A 151 -5.93 3.18 -14.10
N PHE A 152 -5.70 4.42 -13.64
CA PHE A 152 -4.66 5.30 -14.17
C PHE A 152 -3.27 4.68 -13.97
N PHE A 153 -2.96 4.25 -12.74
CA PHE A 153 -1.68 3.62 -12.41
C PHE A 153 -1.49 2.26 -13.10
N ALA A 154 -2.56 1.49 -13.27
CA ALA A 154 -2.52 0.25 -14.06
C ALA A 154 -2.20 0.53 -15.53
N SER A 155 -2.78 1.59 -16.10
CA SER A 155 -2.47 2.05 -17.46
C SER A 155 -1.02 2.53 -17.58
N TYR A 156 -0.54 3.26 -16.57
CA TYR A 156 0.83 3.74 -16.52
C TYR A 156 1.83 2.58 -16.46
N LEU A 157 1.65 1.63 -15.55
CA LEU A 157 2.50 0.44 -15.46
C LEU A 157 2.45 -0.38 -16.75
N ARG A 158 1.26 -0.61 -17.33
CA ARG A 158 1.14 -1.28 -18.63
C ARG A 158 1.95 -0.58 -19.72
N HIS A 159 1.93 0.75 -19.75
CA HIS A 159 2.72 1.52 -20.71
C HIS A 159 4.22 1.32 -20.50
N LEU A 160 4.72 1.41 -19.27
CA LEU A 160 6.12 1.14 -18.95
C LEU A 160 6.54 -0.27 -19.36
N LEU A 161 5.74 -1.28 -19.05
CA LEU A 161 5.99 -2.67 -19.43
C LEU A 161 5.98 -2.87 -20.94
N MET A 162 5.09 -2.19 -21.66
CA MET A 162 5.05 -2.22 -23.13
C MET A 162 6.34 -1.67 -23.76
N LEU A 163 6.93 -0.61 -23.19
CA LEU A 163 8.24 -0.10 -23.65
C LEU A 163 9.38 -1.12 -23.46
N LEU A 164 9.19 -2.07 -22.54
CA LEU A 164 10.10 -3.19 -22.27
C LEU A 164 9.68 -4.48 -23.00
N ASP A 165 8.74 -4.39 -23.95
CA ASP A 165 8.16 -5.55 -24.68
C ASP A 165 7.53 -6.62 -23.77
N VAL A 166 7.13 -6.23 -22.56
CA VAL A 166 6.41 -7.09 -21.62
C VAL A 166 4.91 -6.92 -21.84
N ARG A 167 4.23 -8.01 -22.17
CA ARG A 167 2.79 -7.99 -22.49
C ARG A 167 1.93 -7.92 -21.23
N ALA A 168 1.27 -6.78 -21.04
CA ALA A 168 0.32 -6.56 -19.96
C ALA A 168 -1.08 -6.16 -20.47
N GLU A 169 -2.10 -6.74 -19.84
CA GLU A 169 -3.52 -6.38 -19.97
C GLU A 169 -4.03 -5.76 -18.66
N ILE A 170 -5.14 -5.01 -18.73
CA ILE A 170 -5.71 -4.32 -17.56
C ILE A 170 -7.14 -4.79 -17.29
N ALA A 171 -7.51 -4.94 -16.02
CA ALA A 171 -8.90 -5.06 -15.57
C ALA A 171 -9.27 -3.83 -14.72
N ALA A 172 -9.80 -2.79 -15.39
CA ALA A 172 -10.07 -1.49 -14.78
C ALA A 172 -11.54 -1.24 -14.39
N SER A 173 -12.46 -2.01 -14.97
CA SER A 173 -13.89 -1.92 -14.71
C SER A 173 -14.53 -3.30 -14.89
N PRO A 174 -15.72 -3.56 -14.33
CA PRO A 174 -16.39 -4.87 -14.46
C PRO A 174 -17.07 -5.05 -15.83
N SER A 175 -16.39 -4.67 -16.92
CA SER A 175 -16.89 -4.87 -18.28
C SER A 175 -16.79 -6.34 -18.70
N GLN A 176 -17.59 -6.76 -19.70
CA GLN A 176 -17.52 -8.12 -20.23
C GLN A 176 -16.13 -8.47 -20.76
N GLU A 177 -15.44 -7.48 -21.33
CA GLU A 177 -14.06 -7.63 -21.77
C GLU A 177 -13.12 -7.92 -20.59
N ALA A 178 -13.19 -7.12 -19.52
CA ALA A 178 -12.36 -7.34 -18.33
C ALA A 178 -12.65 -8.70 -17.69
N LEU A 179 -13.92 -9.09 -17.58
CA LEU A 179 -14.30 -10.41 -17.06
C LEU A 179 -13.78 -11.55 -17.96
N SER A 180 -13.76 -11.35 -19.27
CA SER A 180 -13.18 -12.31 -20.21
C SER A 180 -11.66 -12.45 -20.02
N ARG A 181 -10.95 -11.34 -19.75
CA ARG A 181 -9.51 -11.36 -19.40
C ARG A 181 -9.25 -12.13 -18.10
N LEU A 182 -10.07 -11.91 -17.07
CA LEU A 182 -10.03 -12.69 -15.82
C LEU A 182 -10.25 -14.20 -16.10
N GLY A 183 -11.10 -14.53 -17.07
CA GLY A 183 -11.35 -15.90 -17.52
C GLY A 183 -10.12 -16.59 -18.14
N ARG A 184 -9.11 -15.85 -18.60
CA ARG A 184 -7.87 -16.35 -19.23
C ARG A 184 -6.69 -16.49 -18.28
N ILE A 185 -6.87 -16.17 -16.99
CA ILE A 185 -5.81 -16.32 -15.98
C ILE A 185 -5.46 -17.80 -15.84
N ASP A 186 -4.17 -18.12 -15.86
CA ASP A 186 -3.58 -19.45 -15.68
C ASP A 186 -2.24 -19.36 -14.94
N GLU A 187 -1.56 -20.49 -14.72
CA GLU A 187 -0.28 -20.58 -14.02
C GLU A 187 0.88 -19.80 -14.68
N ARG A 188 0.72 -19.40 -15.95
CA ARG A 188 1.70 -18.61 -16.72
C ARG A 188 1.44 -17.11 -16.62
N THR A 189 0.36 -16.73 -15.93
CA THR A 189 -0.07 -15.36 -15.75
C THR A 189 0.43 -14.82 -14.41
N LEU A 190 1.04 -13.63 -14.40
CA LEU A 190 1.20 -12.82 -13.20
C LEU A 190 0.00 -11.89 -13.06
N VAL A 191 -0.67 -11.91 -11.92
CA VAL A 191 -1.75 -10.97 -11.59
C VAL A 191 -1.24 -9.93 -10.61
N ILE A 192 -1.28 -8.67 -11.01
CA ILE A 192 -0.89 -7.52 -10.19
C ILE A 192 -2.15 -6.81 -9.69
N GLY A 193 -2.39 -6.81 -8.39
CA GLY A 193 -3.50 -6.11 -7.76
C GLY A 193 -3.07 -4.76 -7.19
N LEU A 194 -3.62 -3.66 -7.72
CA LEU A 194 -3.41 -2.32 -7.20
C LEU A 194 -4.59 -1.91 -6.31
N SER A 195 -4.32 -1.40 -5.11
CA SER A 195 -5.35 -0.91 -4.20
C SER A 195 -4.84 0.25 -3.34
N ALA A 196 -5.69 1.26 -3.14
CA ALA A 196 -5.49 2.33 -2.18
C ALA A 196 -6.68 2.34 -1.20
N GLY A 197 -6.42 2.17 0.08
CA GLY A 197 -7.41 1.91 1.12
C GLY A 197 -8.17 0.62 0.86
N ARG A 198 -9.49 0.75 0.69
CA ARG A 198 -10.38 -0.41 0.54
C ARG A 198 -10.33 -0.96 -0.88
N PRO A 199 -10.02 -2.25 -1.05
CA PRO A 199 -9.93 -2.83 -2.38
C PRO A 199 -11.30 -2.97 -3.03
N HIS A 200 -11.38 -2.61 -4.30
CA HIS A 200 -12.59 -2.79 -5.09
C HIS A 200 -12.86 -4.29 -5.32
N PRO A 201 -14.13 -4.76 -5.32
CA PRO A 201 -14.47 -6.18 -5.49
C PRO A 201 -13.87 -6.83 -6.74
N LEU A 202 -13.69 -6.06 -7.82
CA LEU A 202 -13.04 -6.55 -9.04
C LEU A 202 -11.58 -6.97 -8.79
N VAL A 203 -10.81 -6.16 -8.04
CA VAL A 203 -9.41 -6.44 -7.71
C VAL A 203 -9.34 -7.70 -6.85
N VAL A 204 -10.17 -7.78 -5.80
CA VAL A 204 -10.28 -8.97 -4.94
C VAL A 204 -10.64 -10.22 -5.76
N ARG A 205 -11.58 -10.10 -6.70
CA ARG A 205 -11.99 -11.20 -7.58
C ARG A 205 -10.85 -11.67 -8.47
N ALA A 206 -10.09 -10.76 -9.07
CA ALA A 206 -8.93 -11.09 -9.89
C ALA A 206 -7.88 -11.87 -9.07
N MET A 207 -7.55 -11.40 -7.87
CA MET A 207 -6.60 -12.07 -6.97
C MET A 207 -7.09 -13.45 -6.53
N LYS A 208 -8.39 -13.60 -6.22
CA LYS A 208 -8.99 -14.91 -5.89
C LYS A 208 -8.90 -15.91 -7.03
N ILE A 209 -9.21 -15.47 -8.26
CA ILE A 209 -9.12 -16.33 -9.46
C ILE A 209 -7.66 -16.74 -9.70
N ALA A 210 -6.73 -15.80 -9.58
CA ALA A 210 -5.29 -16.05 -9.72
C ALA A 210 -4.82 -17.15 -8.75
N ARG A 211 -5.11 -16.98 -7.46
CA ARG A 211 -4.76 -17.96 -6.43
C ARG A 211 -5.41 -19.33 -6.67
N HIS A 212 -6.70 -19.37 -7.02
CA HIS A 212 -7.39 -20.62 -7.33
C HIS A 212 -6.75 -21.37 -8.52
N ARG A 213 -6.23 -20.61 -9.50
CA ARG A 213 -5.60 -21.15 -10.71
C ARG A 213 -4.08 -21.24 -10.62
N ARG A 214 -3.49 -21.04 -9.42
CA ARG A 214 -2.04 -21.11 -9.16
C ARG A 214 -1.23 -20.13 -10.02
N ALA A 215 -1.85 -19.03 -10.42
CA ALA A 215 -1.17 -17.91 -11.06
C ALA A 215 -0.37 -17.14 -10.01
N ALA A 216 0.82 -16.65 -10.39
CA ALA A 216 1.62 -15.80 -9.52
C ALA A 216 0.84 -14.50 -9.21
N THR A 217 1.01 -13.97 -8.00
CA THR A 217 0.26 -12.80 -7.53
C THR A 217 1.17 -11.77 -6.85
N LEU A 218 1.02 -10.51 -7.25
CA LEU A 218 1.71 -9.36 -6.68
C LEU A 218 0.67 -8.32 -6.25
N ALA A 219 0.69 -7.91 -4.99
CA ALA A 219 -0.11 -6.80 -4.48
C ALA A 219 0.76 -5.55 -4.35
N ILE A 220 0.27 -4.39 -4.80
CA ILE A 220 0.88 -3.09 -4.49
C ILE A 220 -0.20 -2.25 -3.81
N VAL A 221 -0.02 -2.00 -2.51
CA VAL A 221 -1.08 -1.46 -1.65
C VAL A 221 -0.54 -0.47 -0.63
N ASP A 222 -1.41 0.43 -0.14
CA ASP A 222 -1.08 1.39 0.93
C ASP A 222 -1.46 0.91 2.35
N ALA A 223 -2.18 -0.22 2.45
CA ALA A 223 -2.79 -0.69 3.68
C ALA A 223 -2.32 -2.12 4.02
N THR A 224 -1.69 -2.30 5.19
CA THR A 224 -1.11 -3.60 5.61
C THR A 224 -2.13 -4.71 5.88
N LEU A 225 -3.40 -4.37 6.18
CA LEU A 225 -4.45 -5.35 6.46
C LEU A 225 -5.43 -5.48 5.28
N SER A 226 -5.02 -5.07 4.08
CA SER A 226 -5.80 -5.19 2.85
C SER A 226 -6.07 -6.66 2.50
N ASP A 227 -7.30 -6.95 2.07
CA ASP A 227 -7.69 -8.28 1.57
C ASP A 227 -6.88 -8.68 0.33
N VAL A 228 -6.36 -7.70 -0.43
CA VAL A 228 -5.52 -7.95 -1.61
C VAL A 228 -4.17 -8.54 -1.18
N SER A 229 -3.57 -8.03 -0.10
CA SER A 229 -2.31 -8.55 0.46
C SER A 229 -2.46 -10.00 0.91
N LYS A 230 -3.56 -10.33 1.61
CA LYS A 230 -3.88 -11.70 2.09
C LYS A 230 -4.04 -12.72 0.94
N LEU A 231 -4.32 -12.24 -0.27
CA LEU A 231 -4.52 -13.06 -1.46
C LEU A 231 -3.28 -13.10 -2.37
N SER A 232 -2.22 -12.37 -2.03
CA SER A 232 -0.99 -12.28 -2.83
C SER A 232 0.15 -13.12 -2.27
N GLU A 233 0.99 -13.64 -3.15
CA GLU A 233 2.27 -14.28 -2.79
C GLU A 233 3.32 -13.24 -2.41
N ARG A 234 3.29 -12.08 -3.07
CA ARG A 234 4.20 -10.96 -2.83
C ARG A 234 3.39 -9.68 -2.64
N THR A 235 3.80 -8.85 -1.69
CA THR A 235 3.17 -7.55 -1.45
C THR A 235 4.24 -6.47 -1.38
N LEU A 236 3.99 -5.33 -2.01
CA LEU A 236 4.77 -4.11 -1.86
C LEU A 236 3.87 -3.05 -1.22
N TYR A 237 4.34 -2.50 -0.10
CA TYR A 237 3.63 -1.46 0.62
C TYR A 237 4.15 -0.08 0.24
N TYR A 238 3.24 0.87 0.07
CA TYR A 238 3.60 2.28 -0.13
C TYR A 238 2.89 3.19 0.87
N SER A 239 3.53 4.29 1.23
CA SER A 239 2.92 5.31 2.08
C SER A 239 2.07 6.26 1.21
N SER A 240 0.87 6.57 1.69
CA SER A 240 -0.14 7.33 0.94
C SER A 240 -0.73 8.51 1.73
N ASN A 241 -0.05 8.96 2.79
CA ASN A 241 -0.58 9.97 3.71
C ASN A 241 -0.73 11.32 2.99
N SER A 242 -1.73 12.11 3.36
CA SER A 242 -1.97 13.39 2.69
C SER A 242 -2.73 14.34 3.61
N PRO A 243 -2.37 15.65 3.64
CA PRO A 243 -3.18 16.65 4.32
C PRO A 243 -4.48 16.95 3.55
N ALA A 244 -4.59 16.52 2.28
CA ALA A 244 -5.76 16.74 1.45
C ALA A 244 -6.85 15.67 1.65
N PHE A 245 -8.01 15.88 1.02
CA PHE A 245 -9.14 14.94 1.06
C PHE A 245 -8.93 13.64 0.26
N VAL A 246 -7.81 13.52 -0.47
CA VAL A 246 -7.42 12.32 -1.22
C VAL A 246 -6.05 11.82 -0.78
N ARG A 247 -5.86 10.51 -0.89
CA ARG A 247 -4.59 9.83 -0.63
C ARG A 247 -3.51 10.28 -1.61
N SER A 248 -2.27 10.37 -1.13
CA SER A 248 -1.11 10.53 -2.01
C SER A 248 -0.82 9.23 -2.74
N HIS A 249 -0.40 9.34 -4.00
CA HIS A 249 0.01 8.21 -4.82
C HIS A 249 1.45 8.35 -5.32
N THR A 250 2.22 9.28 -4.75
CA THR A 250 3.60 9.54 -5.14
C THR A 250 4.50 8.35 -4.79
N GLY A 251 4.27 7.69 -3.64
CA GLY A 251 4.92 6.43 -3.29
C GLY A 251 4.60 5.29 -4.27
N LEU A 252 3.32 5.13 -4.66
CA LEU A 252 2.90 4.16 -5.68
C LEU A 252 3.60 4.42 -7.01
N LEU A 253 3.58 5.66 -7.49
CA LEU A 253 4.23 6.04 -8.74
C LEU A 253 5.73 5.71 -8.72
N SER A 254 6.41 6.01 -7.60
CA SER A 254 7.82 5.69 -7.38
C SER A 254 8.08 4.18 -7.48
N ILE A 255 7.28 3.34 -6.81
CA ILE A 255 7.39 1.88 -6.92
C ILE A 255 7.21 1.41 -8.37
N LEU A 256 6.20 1.90 -9.08
CA LEU A 256 5.95 1.46 -10.46
C LEU A 256 7.12 1.80 -11.39
N GLN A 257 7.70 2.99 -11.24
CA GLN A 257 8.89 3.40 -11.99
C GLN A 257 10.12 2.58 -11.59
N ALA A 258 10.33 2.33 -10.30
CA ALA A 258 11.44 1.55 -9.79
C ALA A 258 11.37 0.08 -10.24
N LEU A 259 10.18 -0.53 -10.26
CA LEU A 259 9.97 -1.88 -10.79
C LEU A 259 10.28 -1.94 -12.28
N ALA A 260 9.79 -0.99 -13.08
CA ALA A 260 10.09 -0.94 -14.50
C ALA A 260 11.59 -0.75 -14.77
N TYR A 261 12.25 0.13 -14.01
CA TYR A 261 13.70 0.32 -14.08
C TYR A 261 14.45 -0.96 -13.69
N GLY A 262 14.01 -1.65 -12.64
CA GLY A 262 14.57 -2.93 -12.21
C GLY A 262 14.45 -4.02 -13.28
N VAL A 263 13.31 -4.10 -13.97
CA VAL A 263 13.11 -5.02 -15.11
C VAL A 263 14.06 -4.65 -16.25
N TYR A 264 14.15 -3.37 -16.61
CA TYR A 264 15.07 -2.87 -17.64
C TYR A 264 16.54 -3.19 -17.31
N ALA A 265 16.96 -2.99 -16.06
CA ALA A 265 18.34 -3.18 -15.62
C ALA A 265 18.82 -4.64 -15.70
N ARG A 266 17.90 -5.62 -15.75
CA ARG A 266 18.24 -7.05 -15.85
C ARG A 266 18.68 -7.51 -17.24
N ASP A 267 18.25 -6.81 -18.29
CA ASP A 267 18.56 -7.18 -19.68
C ASP A 267 18.80 -5.93 -20.53
N THR A 268 19.69 -5.06 -20.04
CA THR A 268 20.06 -3.79 -20.68
C THR A 268 20.47 -3.95 -22.15
N ALA A 269 21.13 -5.07 -22.49
CA ALA A 269 21.55 -5.36 -23.85
C ALA A 269 20.36 -5.61 -24.81
N SER A 270 19.34 -6.36 -24.40
CA SER A 270 18.17 -6.66 -25.23
C SER A 270 17.21 -5.46 -25.33
N TYR A 271 17.17 -4.60 -24.31
CA TYR A 271 16.24 -3.47 -24.24
C TYR A 271 16.76 -2.17 -24.89
N ASP A 272 18.06 -1.91 -24.90
CA ASP A 272 18.62 -0.70 -25.52
C ASP A 272 18.33 -0.61 -27.01
N ASP A 273 18.40 -1.73 -27.73
CA ASP A 273 18.07 -1.80 -29.16
C ASP A 273 16.59 -1.53 -29.43
N ARG A 274 15.71 -1.94 -28.50
CA ARG A 274 14.25 -1.79 -28.61
C ARG A 274 13.79 -0.36 -28.31
N ILE A 275 14.36 0.29 -27.30
CA ILE A 275 14.05 1.68 -26.96
C ILE A 275 14.54 2.63 -28.06
N ARG A 276 15.71 2.36 -28.66
CA ARG A 276 16.21 3.11 -29.83
C ARG A 276 15.25 3.02 -31.01
N ALA A 277 14.70 1.84 -31.28
CA ALA A 277 13.70 1.66 -32.35
C ALA A 277 12.39 2.44 -32.10
N PHE A 278 12.03 2.70 -30.84
CA PHE A 278 10.85 3.50 -30.49
C PHE A 278 11.10 5.01 -30.60
N ARG A 279 12.30 5.50 -30.25
CA ARG A 279 12.68 6.92 -30.38
C ARG A 279 12.86 7.41 -31.82
N LEU A 280 12.96 6.49 -32.78
CA LEU A 280 13.13 6.77 -34.21
C LEU A 280 11.81 6.74 -35.00
N LYS A 281 10.67 6.52 -34.34
CA LYS A 281 9.32 6.66 -34.89
C LYS A 281 8.65 7.93 -34.38
#